data_AF-A0A3D2T0X4-F1
#
_entry.id   AF-A0A3D2T0X4-F1
#
_cell.length_a   1.000
_cell.length_b   1.000
_cell.length_c   1.000
_cell.angle_alpha   90.00
_cell.angle_beta   90.00
_cell.angle_gamma   90.00
#
_symmetry.space_group_name_H-M   'P 1'
#
loop_
_entity.id
_entity.type
_entity.pdbx_description
1 polymer ?
#
loop_
_entity_poly.entity_id
_entity_poly.type
_entity_poly.pdbx_seq_one_letter_code
_entity_poly.pdbx_strand_id
1 'polypeptide(L)'
;MTPRHYLRPILILVSFVTTACSGLTISEPGAPVSESIATIWDGVFSQEQAAEGATQYELSCSACHSADLRGSSTSPSLVGSGFLFFWQDKPLSELFTTIQTRMPTDAPNSLPIRTYLNILSYILEANEFPAGGSDLLDPAALRQIIITAKS
;
A
#
# COMPACT_ATOMS: atom_id res chain seq x y z
N MET A 1 35.29 53.78 -24.13
CA MET A 1 34.98 54.05 -22.71
C MET A 1 35.78 53.11 -21.84
N THR A 2 36.21 53.63 -20.71
CA THR A 2 37.43 53.36 -19.95
C THR A 2 37.47 52.06 -19.13
N PRO A 3 38.68 51.55 -18.86
CA PRO A 3 38.92 50.34 -18.07
C PRO A 3 38.76 50.64 -16.57
N ARG A 4 38.47 49.61 -15.78
CA ARG A 4 38.65 49.69 -14.33
C ARG A 4 39.52 48.54 -13.86
N HIS A 5 40.78 48.92 -13.70
CA HIS A 5 41.87 48.16 -13.10
C HIS A 5 41.65 47.81 -11.62
N TYR A 6 42.52 46.89 -11.18
CA TYR A 6 43.08 46.72 -9.83
C TYR A 6 42.19 45.95 -8.84
N LEU A 7 42.71 45.07 -7.97
CA LEU A 7 44.08 44.83 -7.53
C LEU A 7 44.18 43.38 -7.00
N ARG A 8 45.37 42.78 -7.13
CA ARG A 8 45.72 41.42 -6.66
C ARG A 8 45.99 41.43 -5.12
N PRO A 9 46.60 40.36 -4.58
CA PRO A 9 46.06 39.39 -3.63
C PRO A 9 46.41 39.70 -2.16
N ILE A 10 45.71 39.11 -1.19
CA ILE A 10 46.26 38.95 0.16
C ILE A 10 46.12 37.48 0.57
N LEU A 11 47.23 36.79 0.37
CA LEU A 11 47.56 35.53 1.00
C LEU A 11 47.70 35.81 2.51
N ILE A 12 46.72 35.38 3.32
CA ILE A 12 46.91 35.29 4.77
C ILE A 12 47.12 33.81 5.10
N LEU A 13 48.39 33.44 5.19
CA LEU A 13 48.85 32.30 5.96
C LEU A 13 48.55 32.57 7.43
N VAL A 14 47.52 31.92 7.98
CA VAL A 14 47.36 31.79 9.44
C VAL A 14 47.75 30.37 9.82
N SER A 15 48.94 30.26 10.39
CA SER A 15 49.45 29.05 11.02
C SER A 15 48.76 28.82 12.38
N PHE A 16 48.46 27.54 12.62
CA PHE A 16 48.43 26.83 13.90
C PHE A 16 47.62 27.42 15.07
N VAL A 17 46.47 26.81 15.33
CA VAL A 17 46.18 26.24 16.66
C VAL A 17 45.48 24.89 16.47
N THR A 18 46.20 23.79 16.68
CA THR A 18 45.60 22.46 16.86
C THR A 18 45.02 22.38 18.26
N THR A 19 43.78 22.81 18.44
CA THR A 19 43.02 22.45 19.65
C THR A 19 42.42 21.08 19.42
N ALA A 20 43.01 20.07 20.04
CA ALA A 20 42.42 18.75 20.18
C ALA A 20 41.16 18.85 21.05
N CYS A 21 40.02 19.12 20.42
CA CYS A 21 38.72 18.81 21.02
C CYS A 21 38.47 17.33 20.80
N SER A 22 38.62 16.54 21.86
CA SER A 22 38.03 15.21 21.95
C SER A 22 36.53 15.35 21.76
N GLY A 23 36.07 15.23 20.51
CA GLY A 23 34.66 15.22 20.18
C GLY A 23 34.03 13.95 20.76
N LEU A 24 33.30 14.11 21.85
CA LEU A 24 32.41 13.09 22.36
C LEU A 24 31.33 12.89 21.27
N THR A 25 31.40 11.76 20.57
CA THR A 25 30.33 11.37 19.64
C THR A 25 29.11 11.06 20.49
N ILE A 26 28.22 12.03 20.67
CA ILE A 26 26.88 11.77 21.16
C ILE A 26 26.22 10.99 20.02
N SER A 27 26.06 9.68 20.18
CA SER A 27 25.13 8.91 19.36
C SER A 27 23.76 9.53 19.55
N GLU A 28 23.35 10.34 18.58
CA GLU A 28 21.99 10.85 18.50
C GLU A 28 21.07 9.62 18.45
N PRO A 29 20.14 9.46 19.42
CA PRO A 29 19.14 8.41 19.34
C PRO A 29 18.42 8.61 18.00
N GLY A 30 18.54 7.64 17.10
CA GLY A 30 17.86 7.68 15.82
C GLY A 30 16.39 8.01 16.06
N ALA A 31 15.92 9.10 15.45
CA ALA A 31 14.52 9.50 15.51
C ALA A 31 13.65 8.27 15.19
N PRO A 32 12.54 8.05 15.93
CA PRO A 32 11.62 6.98 15.58
C PRO A 32 11.22 7.16 14.13
N VAL A 33 11.52 6.17 13.29
CA VAL A 33 10.99 6.10 11.93
C VAL A 33 9.48 6.01 12.11
N SER A 34 8.78 7.12 11.85
CA SER A 34 7.32 7.13 11.85
C SER A 34 6.89 6.23 10.70
N GLU A 35 6.60 4.96 10.97
CA GLU A 35 5.88 4.09 10.04
C GLU A 35 4.51 4.72 9.84
N SER A 36 4.38 5.56 8.81
CA SER A 36 3.09 6.05 8.36
C SER A 36 2.28 4.83 7.96
N ILE A 37 1.18 4.58 8.68
CA ILE A 37 0.25 3.51 8.36
C ILE A 37 -0.36 3.84 6.99
N ALA A 38 -0.07 3.00 5.99
CA ALA A 38 -0.67 3.13 4.67
C ALA A 38 -2.17 2.82 4.76
N THR A 39 -2.96 3.48 3.93
CA THR A 39 -4.39 3.20 3.79
C THR A 39 -4.66 2.60 2.42
N ILE A 40 -5.82 1.98 2.25
CA ILE A 40 -6.24 1.48 0.93
C ILE A 40 -6.35 2.60 -0.14
N TRP A 41 -6.34 3.87 0.26
CA TRP A 41 -6.41 5.04 -0.63
C TRP A 41 -5.07 5.38 -1.27
N ASP A 42 -3.97 4.76 -0.85
CA ASP A 42 -2.62 5.03 -1.37
C ASP A 42 -2.31 4.32 -2.70
N GLY A 43 -3.30 3.68 -3.33
CA GLY A 43 -3.10 2.99 -4.61
C GLY A 43 -2.34 1.67 -4.44
N VAL A 44 -2.94 0.73 -3.71
CA VAL A 44 -2.22 -0.49 -3.26
C VAL A 44 -2.19 -1.65 -4.26
N PHE A 45 -2.80 -1.48 -5.43
CA PHE A 45 -2.89 -2.48 -6.50
C PHE A 45 -2.81 -1.81 -7.88
N SER A 46 -2.44 -2.54 -8.94
CA SER A 46 -2.43 -2.02 -10.31
C SER A 46 -3.76 -2.27 -11.03
N GLN A 47 -4.06 -1.46 -12.05
CA GLN A 47 -5.28 -1.65 -12.84
C GLN A 47 -5.25 -2.99 -13.61
N GLU A 48 -4.08 -3.40 -14.11
CA GLU A 48 -3.88 -4.67 -14.78
C GLU A 48 -4.17 -5.85 -13.83
N GLN A 49 -3.76 -5.73 -12.57
CA GLN A 49 -4.03 -6.74 -11.56
C GLN A 49 -5.53 -6.85 -11.22
N ALA A 50 -6.23 -5.73 -11.12
CA ALA A 50 -7.68 -5.73 -10.91
C ALA A 50 -8.44 -6.31 -12.11
N ALA A 51 -8.03 -5.98 -13.35
CA ALA A 51 -8.62 -6.53 -14.56
C ALA A 51 -8.46 -8.06 -14.68
N GLU A 52 -7.27 -8.59 -14.36
CA GLU A 52 -7.05 -10.04 -14.25
C GLU A 52 -7.91 -10.64 -13.13
N GLY A 53 -8.00 -9.93 -12.00
CA GLY A 53 -8.85 -10.28 -10.87
C GLY A 53 -10.33 -10.41 -11.22
N ALA A 54 -10.85 -9.53 -12.07
CA ALA A 54 -12.24 -9.57 -12.55
C ALA A 54 -12.54 -10.87 -13.31
N THR A 55 -11.62 -11.29 -14.18
CA THR A 55 -11.75 -12.54 -14.93
C THR A 55 -11.75 -13.75 -13.99
N GLN A 56 -10.85 -13.74 -13.00
CA GLN A 56 -10.73 -14.83 -12.03
C GLN A 56 -11.91 -14.89 -11.06
N TYR A 57 -12.45 -13.73 -10.68
CA TYR A 57 -13.66 -13.58 -9.88
C TYR A 57 -14.88 -14.19 -10.59
N GLU A 58 -15.05 -13.91 -11.89
CA GLU A 58 -16.17 -14.47 -12.66
C GLU A 58 -16.14 -16.00 -12.67
N LEU A 59 -14.96 -16.60 -12.71
CA LEU A 59 -14.81 -18.06 -12.73
C LEU A 59 -15.02 -18.71 -11.35
N SER A 60 -14.69 -18.02 -10.27
CA SER A 60 -14.53 -18.64 -8.94
C SER A 60 -15.48 -18.10 -7.87
N CYS A 61 -16.14 -16.97 -8.11
CA CYS A 61 -16.85 -16.22 -7.08
C CYS A 61 -18.27 -15.78 -7.49
N SER A 62 -18.49 -15.47 -8.78
CA SER A 62 -19.75 -14.85 -9.24
C SER A 62 -20.98 -15.74 -9.04
N ALA A 63 -20.82 -17.07 -9.02
CA ALA A 63 -21.92 -18.01 -8.79
C ALA A 63 -22.66 -17.78 -7.45
N CYS A 64 -21.96 -17.27 -6.43
CA CYS A 64 -22.53 -16.93 -5.13
C CYS A 64 -22.64 -15.42 -4.93
N HIS A 65 -21.60 -14.67 -5.31
CA HIS A 65 -21.50 -13.23 -5.03
C HIS A 65 -22.04 -12.32 -6.15
N SER A 66 -22.61 -12.90 -7.20
CA SER A 66 -23.14 -12.24 -8.41
C SER A 66 -22.04 -11.57 -9.25
N ALA A 67 -22.27 -11.42 -10.55
CA ALA A 67 -21.30 -10.79 -11.47
C ALA A 67 -21.00 -9.32 -11.11
N ASP A 68 -21.95 -8.63 -10.49
CA ASP A 68 -21.84 -7.23 -10.05
C ASP A 68 -21.39 -7.07 -8.59
N LEU A 69 -20.92 -8.15 -7.96
CA LEU A 69 -20.46 -8.22 -6.57
C LEU A 69 -21.52 -7.88 -5.51
N ARG A 70 -22.79 -7.68 -5.89
CA ARG A 70 -23.85 -7.29 -4.94
C ARG A 70 -24.36 -8.44 -4.09
N GLY A 71 -23.86 -9.65 -4.31
CA GLY A 71 -24.28 -10.84 -3.58
C GLY A 71 -25.67 -11.31 -3.99
N SER A 72 -26.27 -12.11 -3.12
CA SER A 72 -27.59 -12.71 -3.28
C SER A 72 -28.28 -12.81 -1.92
N SER A 73 -29.44 -13.44 -1.83
CA SER A 73 -30.10 -13.70 -0.54
C SER A 73 -29.28 -14.55 0.42
N THR A 74 -28.30 -15.30 -0.07
CA THR A 74 -27.49 -16.26 0.71
C THR A 74 -25.99 -15.92 0.71
N SER A 75 -25.58 -14.86 0.04
CA SER A 75 -24.17 -14.46 -0.05
C SER A 75 -24.06 -12.94 0.08
N PRO A 76 -23.14 -12.43 0.92
CA PRO A 76 -23.05 -11.01 1.18
C PRO A 76 -22.59 -10.23 -0.07
N SER A 77 -23.01 -8.97 -0.14
CA SER A 77 -22.41 -7.98 -1.05
C SER A 77 -20.93 -7.79 -0.70
N LEU A 78 -20.08 -7.75 -1.71
CA LEU A 78 -18.65 -7.45 -1.59
C LEU A 78 -18.35 -5.98 -1.92
N VAL A 79 -19.37 -5.18 -2.19
CA VAL A 79 -19.25 -3.75 -2.52
C VAL A 79 -20.18 -2.87 -1.69
N GLY A 80 -19.80 -1.59 -1.57
CA GLY A 80 -20.64 -0.53 -1.01
C GLY A 80 -20.63 -0.46 0.52
N SER A 81 -21.68 0.12 1.11
CA SER A 81 -21.74 0.39 2.55
C SER A 81 -21.67 -0.88 3.41
N GLY A 82 -22.23 -1.99 2.93
CA GLY A 82 -22.12 -3.29 3.59
C GLY A 82 -20.67 -3.78 3.69
N PHE A 83 -19.87 -3.57 2.64
CA PHE A 83 -18.43 -3.88 2.65
C PHE A 83 -17.73 -3.06 3.73
N LEU A 84 -17.89 -1.74 3.73
CA LEU A 84 -17.25 -0.87 4.72
C LEU A 84 -17.71 -1.17 6.16
N PHE A 85 -18.98 -1.52 6.36
CA PHE A 85 -19.47 -1.90 7.69
C PHE A 85 -18.70 -3.07 8.31
N PHE A 86 -18.30 -4.05 7.50
CA PHE A 86 -17.52 -5.20 7.99
C PHE A 86 -16.02 -4.95 8.02
N TRP A 87 -15.50 -4.18 7.07
CA TRP A 87 -14.07 -4.11 6.80
C TRP A 87 -13.39 -2.82 7.25
N GLN A 88 -14.13 -1.76 7.57
CA GLN A 88 -13.54 -0.51 8.05
C GLN A 88 -12.70 -0.74 9.33
N ASP A 89 -11.60 -0.01 9.43
CA ASP A 89 -10.65 -0.01 10.55
C ASP A 89 -9.92 -1.35 10.76
N LYS A 90 -9.98 -2.24 9.76
CA LYS A 90 -9.27 -3.52 9.74
C LYS A 90 -8.10 -3.47 8.76
N PRO A 91 -7.05 -4.27 9.02
CA PRO A 91 -5.99 -4.44 8.03
C PRO A 91 -6.51 -5.21 6.82
N LEU A 92 -6.03 -4.85 5.63
CA LEU A 92 -6.37 -5.51 4.37
C LEU A 92 -6.06 -7.02 4.40
N SER A 93 -5.09 -7.42 5.22
CA SER A 93 -4.78 -8.84 5.46
C SER A 93 -5.97 -9.64 6.01
N GLU A 94 -6.85 -9.03 6.82
CA GLU A 94 -8.01 -9.74 7.39
C GLU A 94 -9.02 -10.11 6.30
N LEU A 95 -9.27 -9.19 5.35
CA LEU A 95 -10.09 -9.45 4.16
C LEU A 95 -9.44 -10.53 3.29
N PHE A 96 -8.15 -10.40 3.00
CA PHE A 96 -7.40 -11.38 2.22
C PHE A 96 -7.47 -12.79 2.82
N THR A 97 -7.17 -12.94 4.11
CA THR A 97 -7.23 -14.22 4.82
C THR A 97 -8.64 -14.78 4.82
N THR A 98 -9.66 -13.93 4.93
CA THR A 98 -11.06 -14.38 4.86
C THR A 98 -11.40 -14.95 3.49
N ILE A 99 -11.03 -14.26 2.41
CA ILE A 99 -11.23 -14.76 1.04
C ILE A 99 -10.46 -16.08 0.88
N GLN A 100 -9.18 -16.12 1.22
CA GLN A 100 -8.34 -17.31 1.04
C GLN A 100 -8.86 -18.52 1.81
N THR A 101 -9.22 -18.36 3.09
CA THR A 101 -9.51 -19.49 3.99
C THR A 101 -10.97 -19.90 4.00
N ARG A 102 -11.87 -19.11 3.41
CA ARG A 102 -13.31 -19.38 3.39
C ARG A 102 -13.90 -19.46 1.99
N MET A 103 -13.16 -19.03 0.96
CA MET A 103 -13.63 -19.03 -0.42
C MET A 103 -12.68 -19.80 -1.36
N PRO A 104 -13.22 -20.42 -2.43
CA PRO A 104 -14.63 -20.75 -2.62
C PRO A 104 -15.19 -21.63 -1.48
N THR A 105 -16.48 -21.52 -1.14
CA THR A 105 -17.05 -22.20 0.04
C THR A 105 -16.96 -23.73 -0.01
N ASP A 106 -16.97 -24.29 -1.21
CA ASP A 106 -16.84 -25.72 -1.50
C ASP A 106 -15.38 -26.18 -1.59
N ALA A 107 -14.45 -25.27 -1.86
CA ALA A 107 -13.02 -25.55 -1.95
C ALA A 107 -12.15 -24.40 -1.38
N PRO A 108 -12.15 -24.17 -0.05
CA PRO A 108 -11.35 -23.09 0.54
C PRO A 108 -9.84 -23.31 0.33
N ASN A 109 -9.11 -22.21 0.14
CA ASN A 109 -7.65 -22.20 -0.11
C ASN A 109 -7.21 -23.07 -1.31
N SER A 110 -8.09 -23.24 -2.31
CA SER A 110 -7.82 -24.05 -3.50
C SER A 110 -7.14 -23.28 -4.64
N LEU A 111 -7.20 -21.93 -4.62
CA LEU A 111 -6.62 -21.09 -5.67
C LEU A 111 -5.17 -20.71 -5.34
N PRO A 112 -4.32 -20.45 -6.35
CA PRO A 112 -2.98 -19.89 -6.12
C PRO A 112 -3.05 -18.56 -5.36
N ILE A 113 -2.03 -18.28 -4.54
CA ILE A 113 -1.94 -17.02 -3.77
C ILE A 113 -2.10 -15.78 -4.66
N ARG A 114 -1.49 -15.80 -5.86
CA ARG A 114 -1.57 -14.71 -6.84
C ARG A 114 -3.00 -14.48 -7.32
N THR A 115 -3.77 -15.55 -7.51
CA THR A 115 -5.18 -15.48 -7.90
C THR A 115 -6.01 -14.80 -6.81
N TYR A 116 -5.78 -15.13 -5.53
CA TYR A 116 -6.46 -14.43 -4.43
C TYR A 116 -6.10 -12.93 -4.36
N LEU A 117 -4.83 -12.57 -4.60
CA LEU A 117 -4.41 -11.15 -4.62
C LEU A 117 -5.03 -10.37 -5.79
N ASN A 118 -5.13 -11.00 -6.96
CA ASN A 118 -5.82 -10.40 -8.10
C ASN A 118 -7.31 -10.20 -7.81
N ILE A 119 -8.00 -11.23 -7.30
CA ILE A 119 -9.43 -11.13 -6.91
C ILE A 119 -9.63 -10.05 -5.84
N LEU A 120 -8.74 -9.97 -4.85
CA LEU A 120 -8.77 -8.91 -3.85
C LEU A 120 -8.68 -7.53 -4.52
N SER A 121 -7.75 -7.35 -5.46
CA SER A 121 -7.55 -6.10 -6.19
C SER A 121 -8.80 -5.68 -6.97
N TYR A 122 -9.48 -6.65 -7.60
CA TYR A 122 -10.76 -6.40 -8.27
C TYR A 122 -11.86 -5.95 -7.29
N ILE A 123 -11.99 -6.60 -6.13
CA ILE A 123 -12.94 -6.18 -5.10
C ILE A 123 -12.63 -4.75 -4.61
N LEU A 124 -11.35 -4.39 -4.49
CA LEU A 124 -10.95 -3.04 -4.11
C LEU A 124 -11.32 -2.00 -5.19
N GLU A 125 -11.04 -2.30 -6.46
CA GLU A 125 -11.43 -1.46 -7.60
C GLU A 125 -12.95 -1.27 -7.65
N ALA A 126 -13.72 -2.34 -7.47
CA ALA A 126 -15.19 -2.31 -7.47
C ALA A 126 -15.78 -1.50 -6.29
N ASN A 127 -14.99 -1.28 -5.24
CA ASN A 127 -15.31 -0.36 -4.13
C ASN A 127 -14.76 1.06 -4.34
N GLU A 128 -14.31 1.38 -5.55
CA GLU A 128 -13.79 2.70 -5.95
C GLU A 128 -12.51 3.13 -5.23
N PHE A 129 -11.76 2.19 -4.66
CA PHE A 129 -10.42 2.49 -4.17
C PHE A 129 -9.47 2.70 -5.36
N PRO A 130 -8.58 3.70 -5.30
CA PRO A 130 -7.73 4.04 -6.44
C PRO A 130 -6.72 2.93 -6.72
N ALA A 131 -6.45 2.69 -8.00
CA ALA A 131 -5.29 1.91 -8.42
C ALA A 131 -4.01 2.77 -8.29
N GLY A 132 -2.90 2.13 -7.96
CA GLY A 132 -1.55 2.68 -8.02
C GLY A 132 -0.76 2.13 -9.21
N GLY A 133 0.57 2.27 -9.13
CA GLY A 133 1.48 1.91 -10.23
C GLY A 133 2.09 0.50 -10.15
N SER A 134 1.78 -0.27 -9.10
CA SER A 134 2.44 -1.55 -8.82
C SER A 134 1.45 -2.61 -8.40
N ASP A 135 1.75 -3.86 -8.76
CA ASP A 135 0.99 -5.02 -8.31
C ASP A 135 1.12 -5.23 -6.79
N LEU A 136 0.02 -5.62 -6.17
CA LEU A 136 -0.06 -6.18 -4.83
C LEU A 136 0.41 -7.63 -4.85
N LEU A 137 1.69 -7.87 -4.53
CA LEU A 137 2.33 -9.18 -4.69
C LEU A 137 2.56 -9.95 -3.39
N ASP A 138 2.65 -9.25 -2.25
CA ASP A 138 3.05 -9.86 -0.98
C ASP A 138 1.90 -9.80 0.05
N PRO A 139 1.32 -10.96 0.44
CA PRO A 139 0.34 -11.03 1.51
C PRO A 139 0.83 -10.47 2.85
N ALA A 140 2.14 -10.48 3.12
CA ALA A 140 2.69 -9.97 4.37
C ALA A 140 2.56 -8.44 4.48
N ALA A 141 2.63 -7.72 3.35
CA ALA A 141 2.49 -6.27 3.29
C ALA A 141 1.06 -5.81 3.62
N LEU A 142 0.06 -6.67 3.40
CA LEU A 142 -1.36 -6.36 3.64
C LEU A 142 -1.69 -6.01 5.10
N ARG A 143 -0.85 -6.43 6.06
CA ARG A 143 -1.02 -6.12 7.48
C ARG A 143 -0.83 -4.65 7.81
N GLN A 144 -0.11 -3.92 6.96
CA GLN A 144 0.23 -2.52 7.16
C GLN A 144 -0.73 -1.56 6.44
N ILE A 145 -1.69 -2.10 5.69
CA ILE A 145 -2.66 -1.33 4.91
C ILE A 145 -4.01 -1.38 5.63
N ILE A 146 -4.52 -0.24 6.07
CA ILE A 146 -5.82 -0.15 6.76
C ILE A 146 -6.94 0.21 5.79
N ILE A 147 -8.06 -0.49 5.89
CA ILE A 147 -9.29 -0.20 5.16
C ILE A 147 -10.01 0.95 5.88
N THR A 148 -10.17 2.09 5.22
CA THR A 148 -10.86 3.26 5.79
C THR A 148 -11.96 3.74 4.87
N ALA A 149 -13.00 4.35 5.44
CA ALA A 149 -14.00 5.07 4.64
C ALA A 149 -13.34 6.27 3.93
N LYS A 150 -13.94 6.70 2.82
CA LYS A 150 -13.51 7.91 2.11
C LYS A 150 -13.66 9.11 3.05
N SER A 151 -12.57 9.85 3.26
CA SER A 151 -12.56 11.10 4.05
C SER A 151 -13.13 12.27 3.28
#